data_AF-A0A2W4N2Q2-F1
#
_entry.id   AF-A0A2W4N2Q2-F1
#
_cell.length_a   1.000
_cell.length_b   1.000
_cell.length_c   1.000
_cell.angle_alpha   90.00
_cell.angle_beta   90.00
_cell.angle_gamma   90.00
#
_symmetry.space_group_name_H-M   'P 1'
#
loop_
_entity.id
_entity.type
_entity.pdbx_description
1 polymer ?
#
loop_
_entity_poly.entity_id
_entity_poly.type
_entity_poly.pdbx_seq_one_letter_code
_entity_poly.pdbx_strand_id
1 'polypeptide(L)'
;MKTLMRGEERDLSVPFDEFRAQQAATFHILAKLEKLDGVRVLYPHLLLCDTKRCLTVKDGVPLYRDDNHLNLRGAELLSGLLDSALSVSSPQQGLPEHQAYP
;
A
#
# COMPACT_ATOMS: atom_id res chain seq x y z
N MET A 1 -3.51 -15.68 -23.79
CA MET A 1 -4.40 -16.04 -22.68
C MET A 1 -5.02 -17.42 -22.91
N LYS A 2 -4.27 -18.49 -22.69
CA LYS A 2 -4.71 -19.89 -22.72
C LYS A 2 -3.77 -20.60 -21.75
N THR A 3 -4.29 -21.10 -20.63
CA THR A 3 -3.73 -22.11 -19.68
C THR A 3 -4.10 -21.74 -18.23
N LEU A 4 -5.39 -21.80 -17.87
CA LEU A 4 -5.85 -21.65 -16.47
C LEU A 4 -6.85 -22.74 -16.03
N MET A 5 -6.93 -23.87 -16.74
CA MET A 5 -7.79 -25.00 -16.39
C MET A 5 -6.98 -26.29 -16.20
N ARG A 6 -5.94 -26.23 -15.37
CA ARG A 6 -5.36 -27.39 -14.71
C ARG A 6 -5.34 -27.04 -13.24
N GLY A 7 -5.86 -27.90 -12.38
CA GLY A 7 -5.85 -27.73 -10.92
C GLY A 7 -4.44 -27.80 -10.31
N GLU A 8 -3.44 -27.23 -10.98
CA GLU A 8 -2.12 -26.99 -10.44
C GLU A 8 -2.19 -25.70 -9.63
N GLU A 9 -1.96 -25.83 -8.32
CA GLU A 9 -1.81 -24.72 -7.41
C GLU A 9 -0.51 -23.99 -7.77
N ARG A 10 -0.63 -22.91 -8.56
CA ARG A 10 0.50 -22.04 -8.88
C ARG A 10 0.63 -21.00 -7.79
N ASP A 11 1.82 -20.87 -7.24
CA ASP A 11 2.17 -19.77 -6.36
C ASP A 11 2.17 -18.48 -7.17
N LEU A 12 1.14 -17.66 -6.97
CA LEU A 12 0.97 -16.35 -7.61
C LEU A 12 1.54 -15.22 -6.75
N SER A 13 2.32 -15.53 -5.71
CA SER A 13 2.97 -14.51 -4.90
C SER A 13 4.15 -13.88 -5.64
N VAL A 14 4.44 -12.63 -5.29
CA VAL A 14 5.62 -11.91 -5.80
C VAL A 14 6.76 -12.06 -4.81
N PRO A 15 7.97 -12.51 -5.20
CA PRO A 15 9.11 -12.54 -4.30
C PRO A 15 9.41 -11.15 -3.72
N PHE A 16 9.72 -11.08 -2.43
CA PHE A 16 9.90 -9.79 -1.75
C PHE A 16 11.09 -9.00 -2.32
N ASP A 17 12.15 -9.69 -2.72
CA ASP A 17 13.32 -9.04 -3.36
C ASP A 17 12.96 -8.45 -4.73
N GLU A 18 12.09 -9.09 -5.49
CA GLU A 18 11.60 -8.56 -6.76
C GLU A 18 10.76 -7.31 -6.54
N PHE A 19 9.81 -7.37 -5.60
CA PHE A 19 9.03 -6.21 -5.17
C PHE A 19 9.93 -5.05 -4.73
N ARG A 20 10.93 -5.32 -3.88
CA ARG A 20 11.88 -4.30 -3.41
C ARG A 20 12.69 -3.69 -4.54
N ALA A 21 13.14 -4.49 -5.50
CA ALA A 21 13.85 -4.01 -6.67
C ALA A 21 12.97 -3.09 -7.52
N GLN A 22 11.71 -3.50 -7.77
CA GLN A 22 10.74 -2.69 -8.50
C GLN A 22 10.42 -1.36 -7.80
N GLN A 23 10.31 -1.37 -6.46
CA GLN A 23 9.94 -0.19 -5.66
C GLN A 23 11.13 0.67 -5.24
N ALA A 24 12.37 0.31 -5.58
CA ALA A 24 13.57 0.98 -5.06
C ALA A 24 13.58 2.50 -5.27
N ALA A 25 13.18 2.97 -6.46
CA ALA A 25 13.10 4.40 -6.76
C ALA A 25 12.03 5.12 -5.93
N THR A 26 10.84 4.51 -5.83
CA THR A 26 9.73 5.01 -5.02
C THR A 26 10.12 5.12 -3.55
N PHE A 27 10.70 4.05 -2.99
CA PHE A 27 11.13 4.01 -1.59
C PHE A 27 12.23 5.03 -1.30
N HIS A 28 13.15 5.27 -2.23
CA HIS A 28 14.16 6.31 -2.08
C HIS A 28 13.54 7.72 -1.96
N ILE A 29 12.49 8.01 -2.73
CA ILE A 29 11.78 9.30 -2.65
C ILE A 29 10.98 9.38 -1.35
N LEU A 30 10.21 8.35 -1.03
CA LEU A 30 9.40 8.28 0.19
C LEU A 30 10.26 8.43 1.46
N ALA A 31 11.42 7.77 1.52
CA ALA A 31 12.35 7.87 2.64
C ALA A 31 12.99 9.28 2.79
N LYS A 32 12.99 10.10 1.73
CA LYS A 32 13.37 11.51 1.83
C LYS A 32 12.22 12.35 2.36
N LEU A 33 11.00 12.11 1.89
CA LEU A 33 9.80 12.83 2.34
C LEU A 33 9.53 12.58 3.83
N GLU A 34 9.78 11.38 4.32
CA GLU A 34 9.64 11.01 5.74
C GLU A 34 10.53 11.82 6.69
N LYS A 35 11.57 12.49 6.16
CA LYS A 35 12.46 13.37 6.96
C LYS A 35 11.94 14.81 7.08
N LEU A 36 10.85 15.15 6.39
CA LEU A 36 10.28 16.50 6.42
C LEU A 36 9.34 16.63 7.62
N ASP A 37 9.38 17.79 8.26
CA ASP A 37 8.48 18.10 9.36
C ASP A 37 7.02 18.07 8.90
N GLY A 38 6.15 17.45 9.71
CA GLY A 38 4.72 17.31 9.41
C GLY A 38 4.39 16.25 8.36
N VAL A 39 5.38 15.53 7.82
CA VAL A 39 5.13 14.43 6.87
C VAL A 39 5.23 13.08 7.58
N ARG A 40 4.17 12.27 7.43
CA ARG A 40 4.19 10.86 7.82
C ARG A 40 4.03 10.01 6.57
N VAL A 41 5.00 9.14 6.32
CA VAL A 41 4.93 8.17 5.23
C VAL A 41 4.37 6.86 5.76
N LEU A 42 3.45 6.26 5.01
CA LEU A 42 2.87 4.95 5.31
C LEU A 42 3.40 3.95 4.28
N TYR A 43 3.74 2.76 4.73
CA TYR A 43 4.28 1.69 3.90
C TYR A 43 3.34 0.47 3.92
N PRO A 44 2.30 0.43 3.06
CA PRO A 44 1.30 -0.67 3.05
C PRO A 44 1.90 -2.06 2.82
N HIS A 45 3.05 -2.14 2.15
CA HIS A 45 3.74 -3.41 1.89
C HIS A 45 4.15 -4.14 3.17
N LEU A 46 4.27 -3.45 4.31
CA LEU A 46 4.54 -4.10 5.60
C LEU A 46 3.37 -4.96 6.10
N LEU A 47 2.16 -4.75 5.57
CA LEU A 47 0.96 -5.54 5.87
C LEU A 47 0.63 -6.55 4.76
N LEU A 48 1.10 -6.29 3.54
CA LEU A 48 0.81 -7.08 2.34
C LEU A 48 1.95 -8.03 1.98
N CYS A 49 3.13 -7.89 2.58
CA CYS A 49 4.28 -8.76 2.34
C CYS A 49 4.84 -9.32 3.65
N ASP A 50 5.39 -10.52 3.58
CA ASP A 50 6.25 -11.10 4.62
C ASP A 50 7.73 -10.99 4.22
N THR A 51 8.61 -11.59 5.02
CA THR A 51 10.07 -11.56 4.78
C THR A 51 10.54 -12.17 3.46
N LYS A 52 9.71 -12.97 2.80
CA LYS A 52 10.03 -13.75 1.59
C LYS A 52 9.21 -13.32 0.37
N ARG A 53 7.96 -12.89 0.55
CA ARG A 53 7.02 -12.65 -0.56
C ARG A 53 5.92 -11.64 -0.22
N CYS A 54 5.33 -11.06 -1.25
CA CYS A 54 4.08 -10.31 -1.15
C CYS A 54 2.89 -11.23 -1.38
N LEU A 55 1.93 -11.20 -0.45
CA LEU A 55 0.78 -12.08 -0.36
C LEU A 55 -0.24 -11.71 -1.44
N THR A 56 -0.59 -12.65 -2.31
CA THR A 56 -1.72 -12.50 -3.25
C THR A 56 -2.95 -13.27 -2.80
N VAL A 57 -2.79 -14.21 -1.87
CA VAL A 57 -3.83 -14.99 -1.20
C VAL A 57 -3.52 -15.03 0.30
N LYS A 58 -4.54 -14.89 1.13
CA LYS A 58 -4.46 -15.06 2.58
C LYS A 58 -5.63 -15.90 3.06
N ASP A 59 -5.35 -16.96 3.81
CA ASP A 59 -6.36 -17.92 4.31
C ASP A 59 -7.27 -18.49 3.21
N GLY A 60 -6.69 -18.77 2.03
CA GLY A 60 -7.42 -19.26 0.86
C GLY A 60 -8.24 -18.21 0.10
N VAL A 61 -8.21 -16.94 0.54
CA VAL A 61 -8.94 -15.84 -0.09
C VAL A 61 -7.98 -14.95 -0.89
N PRO A 62 -8.22 -14.71 -2.20
CA PRO A 62 -7.45 -13.75 -2.99
C PRO A 62 -7.55 -12.34 -2.41
N LEU A 63 -6.46 -11.59 -2.44
CA LEU A 63 -6.39 -10.19 -1.96
C LEU A 63 -6.49 -9.16 -3.08
N TYR A 64 -6.30 -9.58 -4.32
CA TYR A 64 -6.26 -8.70 -5.49
C TYR A 64 -7.38 -9.05 -6.46
N ARG A 65 -7.86 -8.02 -7.17
CA ARG A 65 -8.83 -8.15 -8.26
C ARG A 65 -8.13 -8.43 -9.59
N ASP A 66 -6.97 -7.83 -9.77
CA ASP A 66 -6.09 -7.94 -10.93
C ASP A 66 -4.63 -7.74 -10.48
N ASP A 67 -3.70 -7.61 -11.42
CA ASP A 67 -2.26 -7.54 -11.13
C ASP A 67 -1.85 -6.35 -10.26
N ASN A 68 -2.70 -5.32 -10.07
CA ASN A 68 -2.34 -4.08 -9.37
C ASN A 68 -3.33 -3.65 -8.28
N HIS A 69 -4.59 -4.04 -8.38
CA HIS A 69 -5.65 -3.52 -7.50
C HIS A 69 -6.06 -4.52 -6.43
N LEU A 70 -6.04 -4.10 -5.16
CA LEU A 70 -6.64 -4.86 -4.07
C LEU A 70 -8.15 -5.00 -4.29
N ASN A 71 -8.70 -6.16 -3.93
CA ASN A 71 -10.13 -6.31 -3.74
C ASN A 71 -10.53 -5.84 -2.33
N LEU A 72 -11.82 -5.98 -1.98
CA LEU A 72 -12.32 -5.54 -0.66
C LEU A 72 -11.54 -6.20 0.49
N ARG A 73 -11.29 -7.51 0.40
CA ARG A 73 -10.56 -8.25 1.44
C ARG A 73 -9.11 -7.78 1.58
N GLY A 74 -8.45 -7.49 0.46
CA GLY A 74 -7.11 -6.91 0.46
C GLY A 74 -7.08 -5.51 1.07
N ALA A 75 -8.04 -4.65 0.71
CA ALA A 75 -8.14 -3.29 1.22
C ALA A 75 -8.44 -3.25 2.73
N GLU A 76 -9.26 -4.17 3.25
CA GLU A 76 -9.54 -4.33 4.69
C GLU A 76 -8.27 -4.49 5.52
N LEU A 77 -7.22 -5.14 5.00
CA LEU A 77 -5.95 -5.28 5.71
C LEU A 77 -5.28 -3.93 6.00
N LEU A 78 -5.58 -2.89 5.22
CA LEU A 78 -5.00 -1.56 5.37
C LEU A 78 -5.83 -0.64 6.27
N SER A 79 -7.06 -1.03 6.64
CA SER A 79 -7.99 -0.21 7.43
C SER A 79 -7.34 0.37 8.68
N GLY A 80 -6.77 -0.47 9.55
CA GLY A 80 -6.14 -0.01 10.79
C GLY A 80 -4.94 0.93 10.58
N LEU A 81 -4.18 0.75 9.49
CA LEU A 81 -3.09 1.66 9.12
C LEU A 81 -3.63 3.03 8.72
N LEU A 82 -4.69 3.05 7.92
CA LEU A 82 -5.34 4.28 7.47
C LEU A 82 -6.07 4.98 8.62
N ASP A 83 -6.83 4.25 9.42
CA ASP A 83 -7.50 4.79 10.60
C ASP A 83 -6.49 5.46 11.52
N SER A 84 -5.37 4.80 11.84
CA SER A 84 -4.30 5.37 12.67
C SER A 84 -3.61 6.59 12.05
N ALA A 85 -3.68 6.76 10.73
CA ALA A 85 -3.11 7.90 10.03
C ALA A 85 -4.10 9.07 9.91
N LEU A 86 -5.39 8.75 9.83
CA LEU A 86 -6.48 9.70 9.57
C LEU A 86 -7.24 10.08 10.84
N SER A 87 -7.11 9.34 11.94
CA SER A 87 -7.80 9.56 13.21
C SER A 87 -7.34 10.81 13.98
N VAL A 88 -6.66 11.74 13.33
CA VAL A 88 -6.44 13.08 13.85
C VAL A 88 -7.69 13.92 13.57
N SER A 89 -8.65 13.87 14.48
CA SER A 89 -9.51 15.01 14.81
C SER A 89 -8.73 15.86 15.83
N SER A 90 -8.47 17.18 15.74
CA SER A 90 -9.19 18.40 15.29
C SER A 90 -8.19 19.58 15.41
N PRO A 91 -8.53 20.86 15.11
CA PRO A 91 -9.41 21.42 14.08
C PRO A 91 -8.58 21.99 12.92
N GLN A 92 -9.23 22.44 11.85
CA GLN A 92 -8.65 23.46 10.98
C GLN A 92 -8.31 24.69 11.85
N GLN A 93 -7.07 24.80 12.30
CA GLN A 93 -6.50 26.10 12.65
C GLN A 93 -6.48 26.88 11.34
N GLY A 94 -7.24 27.99 11.33
CA GLY A 94 -7.67 28.70 10.13
C GLY A 94 -6.58 28.81 9.07
N LEU A 95 -6.89 28.33 7.87
CA LEU A 95 -6.28 28.87 6.67
C LEU A 95 -6.69 30.36 6.65
N PRO A 96 -5.74 31.31 6.69
CA PRO A 96 -6.09 32.70 6.44
C PRO A 96 -6.78 32.76 5.07
N GLU A 97 -7.93 33.43 5.10
CA GLU A 97 -8.72 33.84 3.95
C GLU A 97 -7.80 34.22 2.79
N HIS A 98 -8.06 33.65 1.61
CA HIS A 98 -7.35 33.97 0.38
C HIS A 98 -7.29 35.48 0.18
N GLN A 99 -6.18 36.10 0.59
CA GLN A 99 -5.84 37.43 0.12
C GLN A 99 -5.59 37.26 -1.37
N ALA A 100 -6.54 37.78 -2.16
CA ALA A 100 -6.44 37.92 -3.59
C ALA A 100 -5.04 38.45 -3.95
N TYR A 101 -4.31 37.68 -4.75
CA TYR A 101 -3.06 38.13 -5.34
C TYR A 101 -3.41 39.11 -6.47
N PRO A 102 -2.67 40.24 -6.61
CA PRO A 102 -2.95 41.27 -7.62
C PRO A 102 -2.85 40.78 -9.07
#